data_AF-A0A318M4U5-F1
#
_entry.id   AF-A0A318M4U5-F1
#
_cell.length_a   1.000
_cell.length_b   1.000
_cell.length_c   1.000
_cell.angle_alpha   90.00
_cell.angle_beta   90.00
_cell.angle_gamma   90.00
#
_symmetry.space_group_name_H-M   'P 1'
#
loop_
_entity.id
_entity.type
_entity.pdbx_description
1 polymer ?
#
loop_
_entity_poly.entity_id
_entity_poly.type
_entity_poly.pdbx_seq_one_letter_code
_entity_poly.pdbx_strand_id
1 'polypeptide(L)' 'MLTNDSKRNAMSAAMWRAIPDAVTGLADNTVRAIVLQGARNTFCAGADIAGLTAIRGGSPTNAGPRASSRS' A
#
# COMPACT_ATOMS: atom_id res chain seq x y z
N MET A 1 6.68 -11.81 -0.67
CA MET A 1 6.96 -11.93 0.78
C MET A 1 6.86 -10.57 1.43
N LEU A 2 6.26 -10.47 2.62
CA LEU A 2 6.27 -9.25 3.43
C LEU A 2 7.53 -9.24 4.30
N THR A 3 8.36 -8.20 4.21
CA THR A 3 9.74 -8.20 4.77
C THR A 3 10.04 -7.02 5.70
N ASN A 4 9.02 -6.40 6.30
CA ASN A 4 9.22 -5.28 7.22
C ASN A 4 9.59 -5.78 8.63
N ASP A 5 10.75 -6.37 8.68
CA ASP A 5 11.38 -7.04 9.80
C ASP A 5 11.34 -6.25 11.11
N SER A 6 11.67 -4.96 11.03
CA SER A 6 11.71 -4.05 12.18
C SER A 6 10.32 -3.76 12.77
N LYS A 7 9.25 -4.02 12.00
CA LYS A 7 7.86 -3.75 12.38
C LYS A 7 6.97 -4.98 12.23
N ARG A 8 7.51 -6.18 12.45
CA ARG A 8 6.73 -7.44 12.39
C ARG A 8 5.93 -7.57 11.09
N ASN A 9 6.58 -7.23 9.97
CA ASN A 9 6.00 -7.23 8.63
C ASN A 9 4.82 -6.27 8.44
N ALA A 10 4.70 -5.21 9.23
CA ALA A 10 3.72 -4.14 8.98
C ALA A 10 3.91 -3.56 7.56
N MET A 11 2.81 -3.47 6.81
CA MET A 11 2.83 -3.16 5.39
C MET A 11 3.19 -1.69 5.17
N SER A 12 4.37 -1.47 4.60
CA SER A 12 4.83 -0.14 4.19
C SER A 12 4.15 0.31 2.90
N ALA A 13 4.24 1.60 2.58
CA ALA A 13 3.74 2.14 1.31
C ALA A 13 4.36 1.45 0.09
N ALA A 14 5.67 1.13 0.15
CA ALA A 14 6.37 0.45 -0.94
C ALA A 14 5.84 -0.98 -1.15
N MET A 15 5.57 -1.71 -0.06
CA MET A 15 4.99 -3.05 -0.14
C MET A 15 3.59 -3.02 -0.75
N TRP A 16 2.75 -2.08 -0.34
CA TRP A 16 1.42 -1.91 -0.94
C TRP A 16 1.47 -1.64 -2.43
N ARG A 17 2.41 -0.80 -2.90
CA ARG A 17 2.58 -0.49 -4.33
C ARG A 17 3.09 -1.67 -5.16
N ALA A 18 3.83 -2.60 -4.57
CA ALA A 18 4.38 -3.76 -5.28
C ALA A 18 3.35 -4.89 -5.51
N ILE A 19 2.24 -4.93 -4.75
CA ILE A 19 1.25 -6.00 -4.84
C ILE A 19 0.56 -6.06 -6.21
N PRO A 20 0.05 -4.95 -6.78
CA PRO A 20 -0.59 -4.98 -8.11
C PRO A 20 0.33 -5.57 -9.18
N ASP A 21 1.57 -5.09 -9.28
CA ASP A 21 2.54 -5.57 -10.26
C ASP A 21 2.82 -7.07 -10.10
N ALA A 22 2.97 -7.54 -8.86
CA ALA A 22 3.19 -8.95 -8.55
C ALA A 22 1.98 -9.82 -8.91
N VAL A 23 0.75 -9.34 -8.69
CA VAL A 23 -0.48 -10.06 -9.04
C VAL A 23 -0.69 -10.07 -10.56
N THR A 24 -0.45 -8.94 -11.25
CA THR A 24 -0.53 -8.84 -12.70
C THR A 24 0.45 -9.79 -13.39
N GLY A 25 1.67 -9.92 -12.87
CA GLY A 25 2.64 -10.88 -13.39
C GLY A 25 2.21 -12.35 -13.26
N LEU A 26 1.23 -12.64 -12.42
CA LEU A 26 0.70 -13.98 -12.17
C LEU A 26 -0.70 -14.20 -12.78
N ALA A 27 -1.24 -13.23 -13.54
CA ALA A 27 -2.62 -13.25 -14.00
C ALA A 27 -2.90 -14.18 -15.20
N ASP A 28 -2.12 -15.25 -15.40
CA ASP A 28 -2.43 -16.23 -16.44
C ASP A 28 -3.63 -17.13 -16.05
N ASN A 29 -4.26 -17.77 -17.03
CA ASN A 29 -5.44 -18.62 -16.81
C ASN A 29 -5.13 -19.94 -16.05
N THR A 30 -3.87 -20.20 -15.72
CA THR A 30 -3.41 -21.41 -15.04
C THR A 30 -3.22 -21.20 -13.54
N VAL A 31 -3.05 -19.96 -13.08
CA VAL A 31 -2.93 -19.64 -11.66
C VAL A 31 -4.28 -19.83 -10.94
N ARG A 32 -4.30 -20.74 -9.97
CA ARG A 32 -5.49 -21.09 -9.18
C ARG A 32 -5.52 -20.44 -7.80
N ALA A 33 -4.37 -20.04 -7.28
CA ALA A 33 -4.22 -19.42 -5.97
C ALA A 33 -2.93 -18.61 -5.90
N ILE A 34 -2.96 -17.52 -5.12
CA ILE A 34 -1.79 -16.72 -4.77
C ILE A 34 -1.64 -16.76 -3.26
N VAL A 35 -0.49 -17.23 -2.77
CA VAL A 35 -0.17 -17.25 -1.34
C VAL A 35 0.73 -16.07 -1.01
N LEU A 36 0.24 -15.17 -0.17
CA LEU A 36 1.05 -14.13 0.42
C LEU A 36 1.58 -14.62 1.77
N GLN A 37 2.89 -14.52 1.98
CA GLN A 37 3.56 -14.95 3.21
C GLN A 37 4.42 -13.81 3.77
N GLY A 38 4.54 -13.77 5.10
CA GLY A 38 5.46 -12.90 5.82
C GLY A 38 6.82 -13.55 6.04
N ALA A 39 7.87 -12.73 6.10
CA ALA A 39 9.20 -13.17 6.40
C ALA A 39 9.30 -13.66 7.85
N ARG A 40 10.11 -14.71 8.06
CA ARG A 40 10.33 -15.35 9.35
C ARG A 40 9.02 -15.81 10.01
N ASN A 41 8.85 -15.52 11.30
CA ASN A 41 7.83 -16.14 12.15
C ASN A 41 6.55 -15.30 12.28
N THR A 42 6.39 -14.25 11.47
CA THR A 42 5.22 -13.38 11.55
C THR A 42 4.66 -13.15 10.17
N PHE A 43 3.35 -13.32 10.00
CA PHE A 43 2.70 -12.97 8.74
C PHE A 43 2.73 -11.46 8.51
N CYS A 44 1.94 -10.70 9.27
CA CYS A 44 1.83 -9.24 9.13
C CYS A 44 1.22 -8.63 10.40
N ALA A 45 1.79 -7.52 10.88
CA ALA A 45 1.25 -6.74 11.99
C ALA A 45 0.21 -5.67 11.56
N GLY A 46 -0.27 -5.70 10.32
CA GLY A 46 -1.23 -4.75 9.76
C GLY A 46 -0.59 -3.64 8.93
N ALA A 47 -1.23 -2.47 8.84
CA ALA A 47 -0.69 -1.32 8.13
C ALA A 47 0.41 -0.62 8.95
N ASP A 48 1.47 -0.15 8.29
CA ASP A 48 2.42 0.77 8.93
C ASP A 48 1.81 2.17 9.04
N ILE A 49 1.05 2.41 10.11
CA ILE A 49 0.33 3.69 10.34
C ILE A 49 1.31 4.87 10.44
N ALA A 50 2.52 4.64 10.98
CA ALA A 50 3.56 5.67 11.03
C ALA A 50 4.04 6.10 9.63
N GLY A 51 3.92 5.21 8.63
CA GLY A 51 4.19 5.50 7.21
C GLY A 51 2.95 5.91 6.39
N LEU A 52 1.75 5.92 6.99
CA LEU A 52 0.49 6.23 6.30
C LEU A 52 0.44 7.67 5.77
N THR A 53 1.16 8.59 6.40
CA THR A 53 1.38 9.96 5.90
C THR A 53 2.02 9.99 4.51
N ALA A 54 2.92 9.05 4.20
CA ALA A 54 3.54 8.93 2.87
C ALA A 54 2.60 8.33 1.81
N ILE A 55 1.52 7.65 2.22
CA ILE A 55 0.47 7.12 1.32
C ILE A 55 -0.56 8.21 1.00
N ARG A 56 -0.86 9.08 1.98
CA ARG A 56 -1.79 10.22 1.82
C ARG A 56 -1.19 11.42 1.07
N GLY A 57 0.13 11.46 0.88
CA GLY A 57 0.84 12.53 0.17
C GLY A 57 0.71 12.55 -1.36
N GLY A 58 -0.16 11.72 -1.94
CA GLY A 58 -0.58 11.85 -3.34
C GLY A 58 -1.59 12.98 -3.50
N SER A 59 -1.10 14.18 -3.83
CA SER A 59 -1.81 15.37 -4.34
C SER A 59 -3.03 15.89 -3.55
N PRO A 60 -2.94 17.06 -2.87
CA PRO A 60 -4.12 17.85 -2.55
C PRO A 60 -4.53 18.67 -3.78
N THR A 61 -5.08 18.03 -4.82
CA THR A 61 -5.79 18.75 -5.89
C THR A 61 -7.27 18.45 -5.81
N ASN A 62 -7.89 19.00 -4.76
CA ASN A 62 -9.30 19.36 -4.75
C ASN A 62 -9.44 20.72 -4.07
N ALA A 63 -8.76 21.73 -4.63
CA ALA A 63 -9.12 23.12 -4.43
C ALA A 63 -10.31 23.40 -5.35
N GLY A 64 -11.53 23.11 -4.88
CA GLY A 64 -12.74 23.63 -5.51
C GLY A 64 -12.66 25.17 -5.56
N PRO A 65 -13.25 25.83 -6.57
CA PRO A 65 -13.08 27.26 -6.77
C PRO A 65 -13.57 28.00 -5.53
N ARG A 66 -12.66 28.74 -4.88
CA ARG A 66 -12.98 29.59 -3.75
C ARG A 66 -13.82 30.75 -4.29
N ALA A 67 -15.13 30.68 -4.10
CA ALA A 67 -16.05 31.75 -4.44
C ALA A 67 -15.56 33.05 -3.80
N SER A 68 -15.09 33.98 -4.63
CA SER A 68 -14.71 35.31 -4.19
C SER A 68 -16.00 36.11 -3.96
N SER A 69 -16.37 36.29 -2.70
CA SER A 69 -17.25 37.40 -2.32
C SER A 69 -16.49 38.70 -2.55
N ARG A 70 -16.81 39.41 -3.62
CA ARG A 70 -16.56 40.86 -3.71
C ARG A 70 -17.89 41.56 -3.50
N SER A 71 -17.93 42.30 -2.40
CA SER A 71 -18.78 43.46 -2.13
C SER A 71 -18.80 44.45 -3.29
#